data_AF-A0A529HWB4-F1
#
_entry.id   AF-A0A529HWB4-F1
#
_cell.length_a   1.000
_cell.length_b   1.000
_cell.length_c   1.000
_cell.angle_alpha   90.00
_cell.angle_beta   90.00
_cell.angle_gamma   90.00
#
_symmetry.space_group_name_H-M   'P 1'
#
loop_
_entity.id
_entity.type
_entity.pdbx_description
1 polymer ?
#
loop_
_entity_poly.entity_id
_entity_poly.type
_entity_poly.pdbx_seq_one_letter_code
_entity_poly.pdbx_strand_id
1 'polypeptide(L)'
;EILTEKEMKKLGMGSLLGVAQGSPRGARMAVMHWKGGKAKDAPVAFIGKGVTFDTGGNSMKPASGMEEMKGDMGGAAAVTGLIHALAARKAKANVIGVIGLVENAVDGHAQRPGDIVTSMSGQTIEVLNTDAEGRLVLADALWYTNDRFKPRFMINLATLTGAIMVALGQHYAGLFSNNDELADRLAGAGQATQERLWRMPLGAEYDKLIDSKNADMKNIGGRYGGAIIAAQFLQRFVKETPWAHLDIAGTAMGSPPSEINQSWGSGFGVRLLDRLVR
;
A
#
# COMPACT_ATOMS: atom_id res chain seq x y z
N GLU A 1 -13.14 -13.16 1.15
CA GLU A 1 -13.36 -13.25 -0.31
C GLU A 1 -12.00 -13.20 -1.00
N ILE A 2 -11.82 -13.95 -2.09
CA ILE A 2 -10.60 -13.93 -2.90
C ILE A 2 -11.02 -13.65 -4.34
N LEU A 3 -10.61 -12.51 -4.88
CA LEU A 3 -10.88 -12.13 -6.25
C LEU A 3 -9.81 -12.71 -7.17
N THR A 4 -10.27 -13.34 -8.23
CA THR A 4 -9.49 -13.86 -9.35
C THR A 4 -9.24 -12.79 -10.40
N GLU A 5 -8.29 -13.02 -11.30
CA GLU A 5 -8.01 -12.11 -12.42
C GLU A 5 -9.24 -11.86 -13.30
N LYS A 6 -10.08 -12.89 -13.50
CA LYS A 6 -11.32 -12.76 -14.27
C LYS A 6 -12.29 -11.79 -13.60
N GLU A 7 -12.40 -11.82 -12.28
CA GLU A 7 -13.26 -10.91 -11.52
C GLU A 7 -12.67 -9.50 -11.52
N MET A 8 -11.37 -9.37 -11.29
CA MET A 8 -10.66 -8.09 -11.33
C MET A 8 -10.72 -7.43 -12.71
N LYS A 9 -10.66 -8.22 -13.79
CA LYS A 9 -10.81 -7.72 -15.17
C LYS A 9 -12.21 -7.19 -15.43
N LYS A 10 -13.26 -7.85 -14.90
CA LYS A 10 -14.64 -7.36 -14.99
C LYS A 10 -14.85 -6.07 -14.19
N LEU A 11 -14.11 -5.90 -13.10
CA LEU A 11 -14.13 -4.69 -12.28
C LEU A 11 -13.30 -3.56 -12.89
N GLY A 12 -12.51 -3.81 -13.95
CA GLY A 12 -11.68 -2.79 -14.58
C GLY A 12 -10.37 -2.49 -13.84
N MET A 13 -9.85 -3.42 -13.04
CA MET A 13 -8.60 -3.26 -12.28
C MET A 13 -7.35 -3.39 -13.16
N GLY A 14 -7.26 -2.59 -14.22
CA GLY A 14 -6.18 -2.67 -15.20
C GLY A 14 -4.83 -2.21 -14.65
N SER A 15 -4.80 -1.43 -13.57
CA SER A 15 -3.55 -0.99 -12.95
C SER A 15 -2.86 -2.15 -12.21
N LEU A 16 -3.60 -2.86 -11.36
CA LEU A 16 -3.11 -4.04 -10.63
C LEU A 16 -2.83 -5.20 -11.59
N LEU A 17 -3.72 -5.45 -12.55
CA LEU A 17 -3.53 -6.53 -13.53
C LEU A 17 -2.33 -6.27 -14.45
N GLY A 18 -2.04 -5.00 -14.77
CA GLY A 18 -0.86 -4.61 -15.54
C GLY A 18 0.45 -5.00 -14.86
N VAL A 19 0.53 -4.91 -13.53
CA VAL A 19 1.71 -5.35 -12.78
C VAL A 19 1.86 -6.88 -12.84
N ALA A 20 0.77 -7.62 -12.67
CA ALA A 20 0.84 -9.08 -12.53
C ALA A 20 1.06 -9.83 -13.84
N GLN A 21 0.77 -9.21 -14.99
CA GLN A 21 0.75 -9.90 -16.29
C GLN A 21 2.10 -10.50 -16.71
N GLY A 22 3.21 -10.06 -16.11
CA GLY A 22 4.54 -10.61 -16.35
C GLY A 22 4.89 -11.86 -15.54
N SER A 23 4.05 -12.28 -14.59
CA SER A 23 4.28 -13.49 -13.78
C SER A 23 3.27 -14.59 -14.13
N PRO A 24 3.72 -15.85 -14.29
CA PRO A 24 2.82 -16.99 -14.48
C PRO A 24 1.97 -17.33 -13.25
N ARG A 25 2.24 -16.71 -12.08
CA ARG A 25 1.42 -16.90 -10.86
C ARG A 25 0.09 -16.14 -10.91
N GLY A 26 0.03 -15.09 -11.74
CA GLY A 26 -1.12 -14.21 -11.87
C GLY A 26 -1.45 -13.40 -10.60
N ALA A 27 -2.54 -12.63 -10.65
CA ALA A 27 -2.98 -11.76 -9.55
C ALA A 27 -4.08 -12.38 -8.69
N ARG A 28 -4.12 -12.01 -7.41
CA ARG A 28 -5.26 -12.19 -6.51
C ARG A 28 -5.51 -10.92 -5.69
N MET A 29 -6.74 -10.68 -5.29
CA MET A 29 -7.02 -9.71 -4.23
C MET A 29 -7.82 -10.37 -3.12
N ALA A 30 -7.33 -10.31 -1.89
CA ALA A 30 -8.02 -10.89 -0.74
C ALA A 30 -8.73 -9.81 0.06
N VAL A 31 -9.99 -10.07 0.40
CA VAL A 31 -10.84 -9.22 1.25
C VAL A 31 -11.22 -9.99 2.50
N MET A 32 -10.82 -9.47 3.64
CA MET A 32 -11.02 -10.04 4.96
C MET A 32 -12.00 -9.18 5.75
N HIS A 33 -12.96 -9.81 6.42
CA HIS A 33 -14.01 -9.11 7.19
C HIS A 33 -13.93 -9.50 8.66
N TRP A 34 -13.85 -8.49 9.53
CA TRP A 34 -14.12 -8.63 10.95
C TRP A 34 -15.37 -7.81 11.30
N LYS A 35 -16.42 -8.48 11.80
CA LYS A 35 -17.72 -7.88 12.12
C LYS A 35 -17.96 -7.87 13.63
N GLY A 36 -17.09 -7.20 14.37
CA GLY A 36 -17.17 -7.13 15.84
C GLY A 36 -17.89 -5.90 16.39
N GLY A 37 -18.27 -4.94 15.54
CA GLY A 37 -19.04 -3.74 15.91
C GLY A 37 -20.55 -3.93 15.75
N LYS A 38 -21.32 -2.84 15.79
CA LYS A 38 -22.76 -2.91 15.48
C LYS A 38 -22.95 -3.09 13.99
N ALA A 39 -23.98 -3.82 13.57
CA ALA A 39 -24.21 -4.17 12.16
C ALA A 39 -24.30 -2.97 11.19
N LYS A 40 -24.71 -1.78 11.69
CA LYS A 40 -24.86 -0.56 10.89
C LYS A 40 -23.65 0.39 10.96
N ASP A 41 -22.66 0.11 11.80
CA ASP A 41 -21.49 0.98 11.92
C ASP A 41 -20.64 0.85 10.66
N ALA A 42 -20.33 1.99 10.03
CA ALA A 42 -19.39 2.03 8.91
C ALA A 42 -18.02 1.48 9.36
N PRO A 43 -17.39 0.60 8.57
CA PRO A 43 -16.15 -0.04 8.96
C PRO A 43 -14.97 0.93 8.91
N VAL A 44 -13.87 0.55 9.54
CA VAL A 44 -12.53 1.09 9.22
C VAL A 44 -11.84 0.12 8.27
N ALA A 45 -11.04 0.62 7.34
CA ALA A 45 -10.41 -0.23 6.33
C ALA A 45 -8.88 -0.14 6.37
N PHE A 46 -8.24 -1.30 6.23
CA PHE A 46 -6.79 -1.44 6.15
C PHE A 46 -6.41 -2.11 4.83
N ILE A 47 -5.52 -1.47 4.06
CA ILE A 47 -5.16 -1.91 2.70
C ILE A 47 -3.66 -2.21 2.64
N GLY A 48 -3.25 -3.35 2.11
CA GLY A 48 -1.84 -3.75 2.07
C GLY A 48 -1.30 -3.99 0.67
N LYS A 49 -0.14 -3.41 0.37
CA LYS A 49 0.67 -3.81 -0.81
C LYS A 49 1.16 -5.24 -0.59
N GLY A 50 0.85 -6.14 -1.53
CA GLY A 50 1.18 -7.56 -1.46
C GLY A 50 1.99 -8.03 -2.66
N VAL A 51 3.04 -7.30 -3.03
CA VAL A 51 3.95 -7.77 -4.09
C VAL A 51 4.81 -8.89 -3.49
N THR A 52 4.53 -10.13 -3.87
CA THR A 52 5.11 -11.31 -3.23
C THR A 52 6.58 -11.50 -3.58
N PHE A 53 7.00 -10.98 -4.74
CA PHE A 53 8.39 -10.79 -5.13
C PHE A 53 8.45 -9.66 -6.16
N ASP A 54 9.49 -8.82 -6.07
CA ASP A 54 9.66 -7.65 -6.92
C ASP A 54 11.04 -7.65 -7.61
N THR A 55 11.05 -7.95 -8.91
CA THR A 55 12.26 -7.81 -9.75
C THR A 55 12.45 -6.38 -10.27
N GLY A 56 11.45 -5.52 -10.11
CA GLY A 56 11.28 -4.25 -10.81
C GLY A 56 10.69 -4.35 -12.22
N GLY A 57 10.39 -5.56 -12.69
CA GLY A 57 9.93 -5.78 -14.06
C GLY A 57 10.97 -5.33 -15.10
N ASN A 58 10.52 -4.71 -16.19
CA ASN A 58 11.42 -4.19 -17.24
C ASN A 58 12.35 -3.05 -16.77
N SER A 59 12.03 -2.41 -15.65
CA SER A 59 12.88 -1.45 -14.93
C SER A 59 13.68 -2.17 -13.85
N MET A 60 14.42 -3.20 -14.27
CA MET A 60 14.99 -4.23 -13.42
C MET A 60 15.88 -3.66 -12.30
N LYS A 61 15.68 -4.17 -11.07
CA LYS A 61 16.55 -3.88 -9.94
C LYS A 61 17.95 -4.48 -10.13
N PRO A 62 19.00 -3.91 -9.50
CA PRO A 62 20.30 -4.58 -9.40
C PRO A 62 20.19 -5.94 -8.72
N ALA A 63 21.08 -6.88 -9.05
CA ALA A 63 21.11 -8.20 -8.42
C ALA A 63 21.36 -8.13 -6.90
N SER A 64 22.15 -7.16 -6.45
CA SER A 64 22.47 -6.97 -5.03
C SER A 64 21.22 -6.57 -4.24
N GLY A 65 20.83 -7.39 -3.27
CA GLY A 65 19.68 -7.14 -2.39
C GLY A 65 18.32 -7.55 -2.98
N MET A 66 18.29 -8.09 -4.21
CA MET A 66 17.03 -8.53 -4.84
C MET A 66 16.39 -9.70 -4.07
N GLU A 67 17.20 -10.54 -3.40
CA GLU A 67 16.72 -11.65 -2.57
C GLU A 67 15.85 -11.19 -1.39
N GLU A 68 15.99 -9.94 -0.97
CA GLU A 68 15.16 -9.33 0.07
C GLU A 68 13.78 -8.92 -0.43
N MET A 69 13.59 -8.81 -1.76
CA MET A 69 12.32 -8.38 -2.37
C MET A 69 11.19 -9.39 -2.21
N LYS A 70 11.46 -10.59 -1.68
CA LYS A 70 10.42 -11.48 -1.12
C LYS A 70 9.64 -10.85 0.05
N GLY A 71 10.17 -9.77 0.62
CA GLY A 71 9.58 -8.99 1.72
C GLY A 71 8.71 -7.84 1.25
N ASP A 72 8.56 -7.64 -0.07
CA ASP A 72 7.82 -6.53 -0.66
C ASP A 72 6.27 -6.66 -0.54
N MET A 73 5.85 -7.66 0.23
CA MET A 73 4.51 -7.94 0.69
C MET A 73 4.31 -7.57 2.17
N GLY A 74 5.25 -6.84 2.78
CA GLY A 74 5.19 -6.46 4.20
C GLY A 74 3.93 -5.68 4.58
N GLY A 75 3.41 -4.86 3.67
CA GLY A 75 2.13 -4.16 3.86
C GLY A 75 0.95 -5.12 3.98
N ALA A 76 0.86 -6.10 3.08
CA ALA A 76 -0.15 -7.15 3.14
C ALA A 76 0.00 -8.03 4.39
N ALA A 77 1.24 -8.39 4.77
CA ALA A 77 1.52 -9.15 5.98
C ALA A 77 1.00 -8.43 7.23
N ALA A 78 1.27 -7.12 7.35
CA ALA A 78 0.80 -6.30 8.47
C ALA A 78 -0.73 -6.23 8.53
N VAL A 79 -1.41 -6.05 7.39
CA VAL A 79 -2.88 -6.04 7.33
C VAL A 79 -3.46 -7.40 7.74
N THR A 80 -2.93 -8.51 7.22
CA THR A 80 -3.40 -9.86 7.60
C THR A 80 -3.16 -10.12 9.08
N GLY A 81 -1.99 -9.76 9.62
CA GLY A 81 -1.67 -9.90 11.04
C GLY A 81 -2.58 -9.06 11.93
N LEU A 82 -2.91 -7.83 11.51
CA LEU A 82 -3.86 -6.97 12.21
C LEU A 82 -5.26 -7.60 12.27
N ILE A 83 -5.79 -8.07 11.14
CA ILE A 83 -7.12 -8.70 11.12
C ILE A 83 -7.15 -9.92 12.04
N HIS A 84 -6.09 -10.73 12.04
CA HIS A 84 -5.95 -11.85 12.96
C HIS A 84 -5.96 -11.38 14.43
N ALA A 85 -5.16 -10.37 14.79
CA ALA A 85 -5.09 -9.85 16.16
C ALA A 85 -6.45 -9.30 16.64
N LEU A 86 -7.14 -8.53 15.79
CA LEU A 86 -8.46 -7.96 16.09
C LEU A 86 -9.51 -9.05 16.30
N ALA A 87 -9.50 -10.08 15.47
CA ALA A 87 -10.42 -11.22 15.60
C ALA A 87 -10.12 -12.03 16.87
N ALA A 88 -8.84 -12.31 17.15
CA ALA A 88 -8.40 -13.06 18.32
C ALA A 88 -8.83 -12.39 19.63
N ARG A 89 -8.72 -11.05 19.72
CA ARG A 89 -9.16 -10.30 20.90
C ARG A 89 -10.65 -9.94 20.91
N LYS A 90 -11.42 -10.38 19.91
CA LYS A 90 -12.84 -10.04 19.72
C LYS A 90 -13.09 -8.52 19.75
N ALA A 91 -12.31 -7.77 18.98
CA ALA A 91 -12.37 -6.31 18.94
C ALA A 91 -13.78 -5.80 18.63
N LYS A 92 -14.27 -4.79 19.38
CA LYS A 92 -15.62 -4.23 19.22
C LYS A 92 -15.72 -3.21 18.07
N ALA A 93 -15.28 -3.60 16.87
CA ALA A 93 -15.24 -2.76 15.69
C ALA A 93 -15.56 -3.55 14.42
N ASN A 94 -16.11 -2.88 13.41
CA ASN A 94 -16.22 -3.42 12.05
C ASN A 94 -14.95 -3.04 11.27
N VAL A 95 -14.25 -4.04 10.75
CA VAL A 95 -12.97 -3.86 10.06
C VAL A 95 -12.95 -4.62 8.75
N ILE A 96 -12.45 -3.97 7.70
CA ILE A 96 -12.16 -4.57 6.40
C ILE A 96 -10.65 -4.58 6.19
N GLY A 97 -10.09 -5.73 5.84
CA GLY A 97 -8.71 -5.84 5.35
C GLY A 97 -8.71 -6.16 3.86
N VAL A 98 -7.98 -5.41 3.04
CA VAL A 98 -7.84 -5.67 1.59
C VAL A 98 -6.36 -5.76 1.24
N ILE A 99 -5.95 -6.82 0.54
CA ILE A 99 -4.55 -6.98 0.10
C ILE A 99 -4.52 -7.34 -1.39
N GLY A 100 -3.74 -6.57 -2.17
CA GLY A 100 -3.48 -6.84 -3.59
C GLY A 100 -2.23 -7.70 -3.74
N LEU A 101 -2.39 -8.93 -4.20
CA LEU A 101 -1.36 -9.95 -4.29
C LEU A 101 -0.93 -10.15 -5.74
N VAL A 102 0.30 -9.79 -6.05
CA VAL A 102 0.90 -9.92 -7.39
C VAL A 102 2.37 -10.29 -7.25
N GLU A 103 2.99 -10.70 -8.35
CA GLU A 103 4.45 -10.77 -8.48
C GLU A 103 4.85 -9.82 -9.63
N ASN A 104 5.85 -8.97 -9.40
CA ASN A 104 6.39 -8.09 -10.44
C ASN A 104 7.61 -8.77 -11.05
N ALA A 105 7.45 -9.29 -12.26
CA ALA A 105 8.40 -10.16 -12.92
C ALA A 105 8.78 -9.67 -14.33
N VAL A 106 9.88 -10.19 -14.85
CA VAL A 106 10.32 -9.95 -16.23
C VAL A 106 9.84 -11.08 -17.12
N ASP A 107 9.10 -10.74 -18.16
CA ASP A 107 8.59 -11.66 -19.18
C ASP A 107 8.29 -10.87 -20.47
N GLY A 108 8.10 -11.58 -21.59
CA GLY A 108 7.68 -10.99 -22.87
C GLY A 108 6.32 -10.29 -22.81
N HIS A 109 5.47 -10.61 -21.82
CA HIS A 109 4.20 -9.93 -21.57
C HIS A 109 4.28 -8.85 -20.49
N ALA A 110 5.40 -8.71 -19.78
CA ALA A 110 5.52 -7.75 -18.69
C ALA A 110 5.28 -6.31 -19.16
N GLN A 111 4.68 -5.50 -18.27
CA GLN A 111 4.45 -4.09 -18.53
C GLN A 111 5.75 -3.36 -18.89
N ARG A 112 5.70 -2.39 -19.79
CA ARG A 112 6.86 -1.67 -20.30
C ARG A 112 6.79 -0.19 -19.92
N PRO A 113 7.94 0.46 -19.72
CA PRO A 113 8.00 1.92 -19.68
C PRO A 113 7.31 2.55 -20.90
N GLY A 114 6.36 3.45 -20.66
CA GLY A 114 5.52 4.11 -21.66
C GLY A 114 4.14 3.48 -21.87
N ASP A 115 3.88 2.27 -21.35
CA ASP A 115 2.53 1.70 -21.41
C ASP A 115 1.54 2.55 -20.61
N ILE A 116 0.33 2.73 -21.15
CA ILE A 116 -0.77 3.40 -20.45
C ILE A 116 -1.79 2.36 -20.03
N VAL A 117 -2.11 2.35 -18.73
CA VAL A 117 -3.13 1.46 -18.15
C VAL A 117 -4.31 2.26 -17.64
N THR A 118 -5.50 1.67 -17.68
CA THR A 118 -6.71 2.24 -17.07
C THR A 118 -6.97 1.55 -15.74
N SER A 119 -7.04 2.31 -14.66
CA SER A 119 -7.38 1.83 -13.32
C SER A 119 -8.88 1.57 -13.18
N MET A 120 -9.28 0.91 -12.08
CA MET A 120 -10.67 0.69 -11.70
C MET A 120 -11.45 2.01 -11.52
N SER A 121 -10.75 3.10 -11.20
CA SER A 121 -11.35 4.43 -11.11
C SER A 121 -11.75 5.03 -12.47
N GLY A 122 -11.28 4.43 -13.57
CA GLY A 122 -11.38 4.98 -14.92
C GLY A 122 -10.22 5.92 -15.30
N GLN A 123 -9.41 6.36 -14.33
CA GLN A 123 -8.22 7.18 -14.61
C GLN A 123 -7.14 6.38 -15.32
N THR A 124 -6.47 7.02 -16.27
CA THR A 124 -5.35 6.50 -17.05
C THR A 124 -4.01 6.83 -16.39
N ILE A 125 -3.10 5.86 -16.37
CA ILE A 125 -1.78 5.96 -15.75
C ILE A 125 -0.71 5.61 -16.79
N GLU A 126 0.16 6.55 -17.12
CA GLU A 126 1.38 6.32 -17.89
C GLU A 126 2.45 5.70 -16.99
N VAL A 127 2.82 4.46 -17.27
CA VAL A 127 3.80 3.71 -16.48
C VAL A 127 5.18 3.93 -17.06
N LEU A 128 5.96 4.83 -16.46
CA LEU A 128 7.30 5.18 -16.93
C LEU A 128 8.40 4.41 -16.20
N ASN A 129 8.09 3.80 -15.05
CA ASN A 129 8.99 2.91 -14.33
C ASN A 129 8.18 1.76 -13.73
N THR A 130 8.50 0.54 -14.13
CA THR A 130 7.79 -0.68 -13.71
C THR A 130 8.20 -1.16 -12.32
N ASP A 131 9.23 -0.56 -11.72
CA ASP A 131 9.65 -0.71 -10.32
C ASP A 131 8.90 0.25 -9.38
N ALA A 132 7.95 1.02 -9.92
CA ALA A 132 6.98 1.79 -9.16
C ALA A 132 5.60 1.11 -9.25
N GLU A 133 5.57 -0.20 -9.07
CA GLU A 133 4.43 -1.11 -9.19
C GLU A 133 3.50 -1.09 -7.98
N GLY A 134 4.05 -0.94 -6.77
CA GLY A 134 3.27 -1.04 -5.54
C GLY A 134 2.13 -0.03 -5.47
N ARG A 135 2.35 1.16 -6.03
CA ARG A 135 1.32 2.20 -6.12
C ARG A 135 0.25 1.88 -7.17
N LEU A 136 0.59 1.16 -8.24
CA LEU A 136 -0.36 0.67 -9.25
C LEU A 136 -1.28 -0.40 -8.66
N VAL A 137 -0.71 -1.36 -7.94
CA VAL A 137 -1.48 -2.39 -7.19
C VAL A 137 -2.43 -1.72 -6.19
N LEU A 138 -1.92 -0.74 -5.44
CA LEU A 138 -2.70 -0.04 -4.44
C LEU A 138 -3.77 0.90 -5.03
N ALA A 139 -3.59 1.45 -6.23
CA ALA A 139 -4.59 2.31 -6.87
C ALA A 139 -5.95 1.60 -6.97
N ASP A 140 -5.94 0.40 -7.52
CA ASP A 140 -7.16 -0.40 -7.67
C ASP A 140 -7.68 -0.91 -6.33
N ALA A 141 -6.78 -1.35 -5.42
CA ALA A 141 -7.19 -1.84 -4.10
C ALA A 141 -7.82 -0.73 -3.22
N LEU A 142 -7.26 0.48 -3.24
CA LEU A 142 -7.79 1.65 -2.54
C LEU A 142 -9.14 2.06 -3.10
N TRP A 143 -9.24 2.19 -4.43
CA TRP A 143 -10.49 2.58 -5.08
C TRP A 143 -11.60 1.57 -4.81
N TYR A 144 -11.32 0.28 -5.00
CA TYR A 144 -12.25 -0.80 -4.69
C TYR A 144 -12.75 -0.76 -3.26
N THR A 145 -11.83 -0.56 -2.31
CA THR A 145 -12.15 -0.51 -0.88
C THR A 145 -13.05 0.67 -0.56
N ASN A 146 -12.71 1.84 -1.09
CA ASN A 146 -13.48 3.06 -0.93
C ASN A 146 -14.91 2.89 -1.46
N ASP A 147 -15.02 2.47 -2.72
CA ASP A 147 -16.29 2.43 -3.45
C ASP A 147 -17.25 1.38 -2.88
N ARG A 148 -16.74 0.18 -2.61
CA ARG A 148 -17.56 -0.95 -2.13
C ARG A 148 -17.95 -0.82 -0.67
N PHE A 149 -17.04 -0.37 0.20
CA PHE A 149 -17.25 -0.46 1.65
C PHE A 149 -17.52 0.87 2.35
N LYS A 150 -17.27 2.01 1.69
CA LYS A 150 -17.53 3.36 2.21
C LYS A 150 -17.05 3.52 3.67
N PRO A 151 -15.76 3.24 3.94
CA PRO A 151 -15.27 3.17 5.31
C PRO A 151 -15.21 4.56 5.96
N ARG A 152 -15.25 4.60 7.29
CA ARG A 152 -15.05 5.84 8.08
C ARG A 152 -13.70 6.48 7.81
N PHE A 153 -12.68 5.66 7.65
CA PHE A 153 -11.36 6.04 7.20
C PHE A 153 -10.63 4.82 6.60
N MET A 154 -9.60 5.08 5.80
CA MET A 154 -8.73 4.08 5.20
C MET A 154 -7.29 4.27 5.64
N ILE A 155 -6.58 3.19 5.92
CA ILE A 155 -5.14 3.22 6.15
C ILE A 155 -4.49 2.19 5.25
N ASN A 156 -3.52 2.59 4.41
CA ASN A 156 -2.75 1.62 3.64
C ASN A 156 -1.30 1.52 4.10
N LEU A 157 -0.74 0.31 4.03
CA LEU A 157 0.64 0.01 4.37
C LEU A 157 1.35 -0.55 3.13
N ALA A 158 2.56 -0.06 2.89
CA ALA A 158 3.39 -0.57 1.80
C ALA A 158 4.87 -0.36 2.06
N THR A 159 5.67 -1.34 1.66
CA THR A 159 7.09 -1.20 1.39
C THR A 159 7.23 -0.46 0.05
N LEU A 160 6.99 0.86 0.05
CA LEU A 160 6.67 1.56 -1.20
C LEU A 160 7.87 2.22 -1.84
N THR A 161 8.73 2.87 -1.06
CA THR A 161 9.83 3.65 -1.64
C THR A 161 11.15 3.49 -0.90
N GLY A 162 12.25 3.34 -1.65
CA GLY A 162 13.59 3.53 -1.07
C GLY A 162 13.81 4.97 -0.56
N ALA A 163 13.07 5.94 -1.10
CA ALA A 163 13.16 7.34 -0.69
C ALA A 163 12.77 7.56 0.79
N ILE A 164 11.80 6.82 1.33
CA ILE A 164 11.46 6.95 2.75
C ILE A 164 12.55 6.40 3.65
N MET A 165 13.25 5.34 3.22
CA MET A 165 14.39 4.77 3.94
C MET A 165 15.54 5.76 4.01
N VAL A 166 15.82 6.46 2.91
CA VAL A 166 16.84 7.53 2.88
C VAL A 166 16.46 8.67 3.82
N ALA A 167 15.18 9.01 3.93
CA ALA A 167 14.70 10.12 4.75
C ALA A 167 14.65 9.80 6.26
N LEU A 168 14.18 8.61 6.63
CA LEU A 168 13.81 8.26 8.01
C LEU A 168 14.60 7.06 8.58
N GLY A 169 15.44 6.41 7.77
CA GLY A 169 16.13 5.19 8.13
C GLY A 169 15.16 4.04 8.42
N GLN A 170 15.48 3.24 9.43
CA GLN A 170 14.71 2.04 9.83
C GLN A 170 13.99 2.20 11.17
N HIS A 171 13.88 3.44 11.68
CA HIS A 171 13.34 3.70 13.02
C HIS A 171 11.93 4.30 13.01
N TYR A 172 11.60 5.02 11.95
CA TYR A 172 10.29 5.64 11.73
C TYR A 172 9.74 5.20 10.38
N ALA A 173 8.45 4.87 10.33
CA ALA A 173 7.75 4.78 9.05
C ALA A 173 7.20 6.15 8.63
N GLY A 174 7.10 6.38 7.32
CA GLY A 174 6.53 7.62 6.79
C GLY A 174 5.02 7.62 6.91
N LEU A 175 4.45 8.66 7.50
CA LEU A 175 3.00 8.87 7.61
C LEU A 175 2.57 10.03 6.71
N PHE A 176 1.75 9.73 5.71
CA PHE A 176 1.11 10.72 4.84
C PHE A 176 -0.39 10.67 5.07
N SER A 177 -1.08 11.81 5.14
CA SER A 177 -2.53 11.81 5.37
C SER A 177 -3.20 13.10 4.90
N ASN A 178 -4.41 12.97 4.36
CA ASN A 178 -5.31 14.07 4.04
C ASN A 178 -6.16 14.54 5.24
N ASN A 179 -5.94 13.99 6.45
CA ASN A 179 -6.74 14.28 7.63
C ASN A 179 -5.86 14.38 8.89
N ASP A 180 -5.84 15.58 9.50
CA ASP A 180 -4.99 15.88 10.66
C ASP A 180 -5.34 15.00 11.87
N GLU A 181 -6.62 14.84 12.18
CA GLU A 181 -7.07 14.05 13.34
C GLU A 181 -6.62 12.58 13.21
N LEU A 182 -6.74 12.00 12.02
CA LEU A 182 -6.29 10.64 11.76
C LEU A 182 -4.77 10.52 11.90
N ALA A 183 -4.02 11.49 11.37
CA ALA A 183 -2.57 11.51 11.48
C ALA A 183 -2.10 11.59 12.94
N ASP A 184 -2.73 12.44 13.75
CA ASP A 184 -2.37 12.62 15.17
C ASP A 184 -2.70 11.38 15.99
N ARG A 185 -3.85 10.74 15.73
CA ARG A 185 -4.22 9.46 16.36
C ARG A 185 -3.23 8.34 16.00
N LEU A 186 -2.78 8.28 14.76
CA LEU A 186 -1.78 7.34 14.30
C LEU A 186 -0.41 7.59 14.95
N ALA A 187 0.03 8.85 15.00
CA ALA A 187 1.27 9.22 15.66
C ALA A 187 1.24 8.84 17.15
N GLY A 188 0.14 9.16 17.86
CA GLY A 188 -0.05 8.77 19.26
C GLY A 188 -0.06 7.25 19.48
N ALA A 189 -0.72 6.49 18.59
CA ALA A 189 -0.69 5.03 18.63
C ALA A 189 0.73 4.48 18.43
N GLY A 190 1.47 5.01 17.46
CA GLY A 190 2.86 4.61 17.20
C GLY A 190 3.82 4.91 18.35
N GLN A 191 3.64 6.04 19.05
CA GLN A 191 4.41 6.31 20.27
C GLN A 191 4.11 5.30 21.37
N ALA A 192 2.83 4.96 21.59
CA ALA A 192 2.42 4.01 22.61
C ALA A 192 2.89 2.57 22.33
N THR A 193 3.12 2.21 21.07
CA THR A 193 3.54 0.85 20.67
C THR A 193 5.01 0.75 20.31
N GLN A 194 5.75 1.86 20.27
CA GLN A 194 7.12 1.96 19.72
C GLN A 194 7.23 1.67 18.22
N GLU A 195 6.11 1.51 17.51
CA GLU A 195 6.07 1.50 16.04
C GLU A 195 5.94 2.94 15.53
N ARG A 196 7.03 3.70 15.64
CA ARG A 196 6.99 5.16 15.49
C ARG A 196 6.71 5.60 14.06
N LEU A 197 5.89 6.63 13.92
CA LEU A 197 5.54 7.27 12.65
C LEU A 197 6.07 8.70 12.61
N TRP A 198 6.52 9.15 11.43
CA TRP A 198 6.87 10.54 11.20
C TRP A 198 5.98 11.13 10.11
N ARG A 199 5.32 12.26 10.42
CA ARG A 199 4.40 12.89 9.49
C ARG A 199 5.16 13.59 8.37
N MET A 200 4.86 13.19 7.14
CA MET A 200 5.42 13.71 5.90
C MET A 200 4.39 14.59 5.19
N PRO A 201 4.82 15.59 4.41
CA PRO A 201 3.92 16.53 3.77
C PRO A 201 3.17 15.91 2.58
N LEU A 202 1.99 16.46 2.29
CA LEU A 202 1.27 16.36 1.02
C LEU A 202 0.98 17.81 0.57
N GLY A 203 1.04 18.08 -0.73
CA GLY A 203 0.88 19.44 -1.25
C GLY A 203 0.80 19.49 -2.77
N ALA A 204 0.05 20.47 -3.30
CA ALA A 204 -0.25 20.60 -4.72
C ALA A 204 1.00 20.66 -5.61
N GLU A 205 2.10 21.19 -5.08
CA GLU A 205 3.40 21.27 -5.75
C GLU A 205 3.95 19.87 -6.07
N TYR A 206 3.73 18.90 -5.17
CA TYR A 206 4.13 17.52 -5.37
C TYR A 206 3.15 16.76 -6.27
N ASP A 207 1.85 17.04 -6.17
CA ASP A 207 0.83 16.41 -7.01
C ASP A 207 1.03 16.76 -8.50
N LYS A 208 1.39 18.02 -8.79
CA LYS A 208 1.72 18.46 -10.15
C LYS A 208 2.89 17.68 -10.78
N LEU A 209 3.77 17.08 -9.98
CA LEU A 209 4.92 16.32 -10.50
C LEU A 209 4.50 15.01 -11.18
N ILE A 210 3.30 14.50 -10.91
CA ILE A 210 2.76 13.28 -11.53
C ILE A 210 1.82 13.57 -12.70
N ASP A 211 1.73 14.82 -13.16
CA ASP A 211 1.01 15.14 -14.39
C ASP A 211 1.69 14.49 -15.60
N SER A 212 0.87 13.88 -16.46
CA SER A 212 1.29 13.29 -17.73
C SER A 212 0.75 14.12 -18.91
N LYS A 213 1.45 14.07 -20.03
CA LYS A 213 1.00 14.63 -21.30
C LYS A 213 0.10 13.68 -22.08
N ASN A 214 0.15 12.38 -21.75
CA ASN A 214 -0.43 11.29 -22.53
C ASN A 214 -1.55 10.55 -21.77
N ALA A 215 -1.65 10.75 -20.45
CA ALA A 215 -2.61 10.12 -19.55
C ALA A 215 -3.02 11.11 -18.44
N ASP A 216 -3.98 10.72 -17.60
CA ASP A 216 -4.42 11.55 -16.46
C ASP A 216 -3.30 11.74 -15.41
N MET A 217 -2.40 10.76 -15.32
CA MET A 217 -1.18 10.84 -14.51
C MET A 217 -0.09 9.91 -15.01
N LYS A 218 1.12 10.08 -14.50
CA LYS A 218 2.23 9.13 -14.63
C LYS A 218 2.58 8.52 -13.28
N ASN A 219 3.08 7.29 -13.27
CA ASN A 219 3.34 6.57 -12.02
C ASN A 219 4.62 7.02 -11.29
N ILE A 220 5.41 7.91 -11.88
CA ILE A 220 6.58 8.52 -11.24
C ILE A 220 6.58 10.03 -11.47
N GLY A 221 7.28 10.76 -10.60
CA GLY A 221 7.59 12.17 -10.79
C GLY A 221 9.09 12.36 -11.06
N GLY A 222 9.74 13.21 -10.28
CA GLY A 222 11.19 13.39 -10.31
C GLY A 222 11.93 12.56 -9.25
N ARG A 223 13.27 12.72 -9.21
CA ARG A 223 14.15 12.08 -8.23
C ARG A 223 13.90 12.55 -6.79
N TYR A 224 13.60 13.84 -6.61
CA TYR A 224 13.44 14.44 -5.29
C TYR A 224 11.99 14.30 -4.80
N GLY A 225 11.83 14.03 -3.49
CA GLY A 225 10.52 13.87 -2.89
C GLY A 225 9.81 12.56 -3.28
N GLY A 226 10.54 11.52 -3.67
CA GLY A 226 9.98 10.26 -4.19
C GLY A 226 8.89 9.62 -3.31
N ALA A 227 9.05 9.66 -1.99
CA ALA A 227 8.04 9.16 -1.04
C ALA A 227 6.75 10.01 -1.06
N ILE A 228 6.89 11.34 -1.11
CA ILE A 228 5.76 12.27 -1.18
C ILE A 228 5.01 12.10 -2.50
N ILE A 229 5.75 11.99 -3.61
CA ILE A 229 5.19 11.75 -4.95
C ILE A 229 4.41 10.43 -4.99
N ALA A 230 4.93 9.39 -4.36
CA ALA A 230 4.23 8.10 -4.26
C ALA A 230 2.92 8.23 -3.46
N ALA A 231 2.96 8.96 -2.33
CA ALA A 231 1.78 9.23 -1.53
C ALA A 231 0.73 10.07 -2.30
N GLN A 232 1.15 11.09 -3.06
CA GLN A 232 0.26 11.87 -3.90
C GLN A 232 -0.43 11.04 -4.98
N PHE A 233 0.31 10.14 -5.62
CA PHE A 233 -0.27 9.18 -6.55
C PHE A 233 -1.39 8.37 -5.89
N LEU A 234 -1.15 7.82 -4.68
CA LEU A 234 -2.15 7.05 -3.96
C LEU A 234 -3.38 7.88 -3.57
N GLN A 235 -3.18 9.15 -3.19
CA GLN A 235 -4.27 10.05 -2.78
C GLN A 235 -5.31 10.26 -3.91
N ARG A 236 -4.91 10.16 -5.19
CA ARG A 236 -5.86 10.27 -6.31
C ARG A 236 -6.90 9.13 -6.36
N PHE A 237 -6.71 8.05 -5.58
CA PHE A 237 -7.58 6.88 -5.54
C PHE A 237 -8.41 6.73 -4.25
N VAL A 238 -8.41 7.74 -3.36
CA VAL A 238 -9.11 7.68 -2.06
C VAL A 238 -10.35 8.56 -1.94
N LYS A 239 -10.70 9.32 -2.99
CA LYS A 239 -11.78 10.32 -3.00
C LYS A 239 -11.65 11.26 -1.79
N GLU A 240 -12.77 11.61 -1.16
CA GLU A 240 -12.83 12.47 0.04
C GLU A 240 -12.73 11.68 1.37
N THR A 241 -12.46 10.38 1.33
CA THR A 241 -12.42 9.57 2.56
C THR A 241 -11.17 9.93 3.38
N PRO A 242 -11.30 10.12 4.71
CA PRO A 242 -10.14 10.28 5.58
C PRO A 242 -9.17 9.12 5.40
N TRP A 243 -7.93 9.43 5.06
CA TRP A 243 -6.97 8.44 4.60
C TRP A 243 -5.59 8.72 5.14
N ALA A 244 -4.86 7.64 5.45
CA ALA A 244 -3.44 7.70 5.71
C ALA A 244 -2.69 6.60 4.97
N HIS A 245 -1.53 6.95 4.43
CA HIS A 245 -0.54 6.01 3.92
C HIS A 245 0.65 5.90 4.87
N LEU A 246 0.97 4.67 5.22
CA LEU A 246 2.19 4.30 5.94
C LEU A 246 3.18 3.69 4.95
N ASP A 247 4.25 4.43 4.62
CA ASP A 247 5.40 3.89 3.90
C ASP A 247 6.33 3.22 4.90
N ILE A 248 6.29 1.89 4.91
CA ILE A 248 6.97 1.02 5.87
C ILE A 248 8.20 0.34 5.26
N ALA A 249 8.72 0.82 4.12
CA ALA A 249 9.88 0.22 3.47
C ALA A 249 11.08 0.04 4.42
N GLY A 250 11.34 1.02 5.28
CA GLY A 250 12.44 0.95 6.27
C GLY A 250 12.15 0.10 7.50
N THR A 251 10.88 -0.16 7.82
CA THR A 251 10.47 -0.75 9.10
C THR A 251 9.81 -2.11 8.96
N ALA A 252 9.42 -2.54 7.77
CA ALA A 252 8.77 -3.84 7.56
C ALA A 252 9.76 -5.00 7.61
N MET A 253 10.95 -4.81 7.03
CA MET A 253 11.95 -5.86 6.81
C MET A 253 13.33 -5.39 7.28
N GLY A 254 14.14 -6.34 7.80
CA GLY A 254 15.52 -6.05 8.21
C GLY A 254 15.64 -5.00 9.31
N SER A 255 14.57 -4.74 10.05
CA SER A 255 14.57 -3.76 11.15
C SER A 255 15.44 -4.24 12.31
N PRO A 256 16.06 -3.32 13.07
CA PRO A 256 16.88 -3.68 14.21
C PRO A 256 16.13 -4.62 15.19
N PRO A 257 16.80 -5.67 15.69
CA PRO A 257 16.21 -6.54 16.71
C PRO A 257 15.77 -5.75 17.94
N SER A 258 14.68 -6.20 18.55
CA SER A 258 14.10 -5.61 19.77
C SER A 258 13.41 -6.70 20.59
N GLU A 259 12.99 -6.40 21.81
CA GLU A 259 12.26 -7.36 22.66
C GLU A 259 11.03 -7.98 21.98
N ILE A 260 10.42 -7.25 21.06
CA ILE A 260 9.18 -7.62 20.36
C ILE A 260 9.41 -8.24 18.96
N ASN A 261 10.58 -8.02 18.35
CA ASN A 261 10.93 -8.57 17.04
C ASN A 261 12.36 -9.07 17.03
N GLN A 262 12.50 -10.39 16.81
CA GLN A 262 13.78 -11.09 16.65
C GLN A 262 13.90 -11.70 15.24
N SER A 263 12.98 -11.38 14.33
CA SER A 263 12.91 -11.97 12.98
C SER A 263 13.19 -10.93 11.89
N TRP A 264 13.47 -11.42 10.68
CA TRP A 264 13.69 -10.58 9.50
C TRP A 264 12.45 -9.75 9.12
N GLY A 265 11.25 -10.31 9.26
CA GLY A 265 9.99 -9.60 9.07
C GLY A 265 9.47 -9.06 10.40
N SER A 266 9.43 -7.74 10.56
CA SER A 266 9.14 -7.12 11.85
C SER A 266 7.67 -7.20 12.26
N GLY A 267 6.77 -7.34 11.30
CA GLY A 267 5.33 -7.19 11.52
C GLY A 267 4.91 -5.75 11.83
N PHE A 268 5.75 -4.75 11.49
CA PHE A 268 5.48 -3.34 11.77
C PHE A 268 4.09 -2.92 11.31
N GLY A 269 3.34 -2.30 12.21
CA GLY A 269 2.00 -1.78 11.97
C GLY A 269 0.92 -2.61 12.64
N VAL A 270 1.16 -3.89 12.96
CA VAL A 270 0.16 -4.74 13.63
C VAL A 270 -0.20 -4.17 15.00
N ARG A 271 0.79 -3.82 15.83
CA ARG A 271 0.54 -3.31 17.19
C ARG A 271 -0.04 -1.91 17.17
N LEU A 272 0.48 -1.04 16.30
CA LEU A 272 0.04 0.33 16.09
C LEU A 272 -1.43 0.37 15.68
N LEU A 273 -1.81 -0.41 14.68
CA LEU A 273 -3.18 -0.41 14.16
C LEU A 273 -4.12 -1.14 15.12
N ASP A 274 -3.66 -2.18 15.83
CA ASP A 274 -4.44 -2.78 16.93
C ASP A 274 -4.77 -1.72 17.99
N ARG A 275 -3.77 -0.93 18.39
CA ARG A 275 -3.91 0.15 19.37
C ARG A 275 -4.84 1.26 18.87
N LEU A 276 -4.75 1.64 17.60
CA LEU A 276 -5.63 2.65 16.99
C LEU A 276 -7.11 2.24 17.03
N VAL A 277 -7.40 0.94 16.89
CA VAL A 277 -8.76 0.37 16.89
C VAL A 277 -9.32 0.19 18.32
N ARG A 278 -8.52 0.40 19.37
CA ARG A 278 -8.98 0.31 20.76
C ARG A 278 -9.83 1.49 21.19
#